data_AF-A0A7V5S0I5-F1
#
_entry.id   AF-A0A7V5S0I5-F1
#
_cell.length_a   1.000
_cell.length_b   1.000
_cell.length_c   1.000
_cell.angle_alpha   90.00
_cell.angle_beta   90.00
_cell.angle_gamma   90.00
#
_symmetry.space_group_name_H-M   'P 1'
#
loop_
_entity.id
_entity.type
_entity.pdbx_description
1 polymer ?
#
loop_
_entity_poly.entity_id
_entity_poly.type
_entity_poly.pdbx_seq_one_letter_code
_entity_poly.pdbx_strand_id
1 'polypeptide(L)'
;MPEEELLDAVCSLETPLAYRIAFLRWQRFAQSQPADRARLCFSLTAAAPIAIGLGNASPLEVGLTLHHTYGMPILPGSALKGLCRRGALYLKAEGKLNDQHLKILFGTGGDKDAAAGAVVFYDAWYDPESPKGKEKSKPFHRDVITVHHPQYYQSRGKTPPTDFDDPNPVPFLVIKPGARFLFALDAEKQGWAR
;
A
#
# COMPACT_ATOMS: atom_id res chain seq x y z
N MET A 1 -21.42 -7.61 -17.90
CA MET A 1 -20.16 -8.38 -17.80
C MET A 1 -20.21 -9.04 -16.43
N PRO A 2 -20.17 -10.38 -16.35
CA PRO A 2 -19.97 -11.10 -15.09
C PRO A 2 -18.73 -10.57 -14.34
N GLU A 3 -18.78 -10.54 -13.02
CA GLU A 3 -17.69 -10.04 -12.17
C GLU A 3 -16.34 -10.74 -12.44
N GLU A 4 -16.39 -12.05 -12.69
CA GLU A 4 -15.22 -12.87 -13.03
C GLU A 4 -14.54 -12.43 -14.33
N GLU A 5 -15.32 -12.09 -15.37
CA GLU A 5 -14.76 -11.60 -16.64
C GLU A 5 -14.04 -10.26 -16.45
N LEU A 6 -14.54 -9.40 -15.56
CA LEU A 6 -13.89 -8.13 -15.24
C LEU A 6 -12.56 -8.35 -14.52
N LEU A 7 -12.52 -9.28 -13.55
CA LEU A 7 -11.31 -9.64 -12.82
C LEU A 7 -10.22 -10.18 -13.75
N ASP A 8 -10.61 -11.08 -14.67
CA ASP A 8 -9.69 -11.65 -15.66
C ASP A 8 -9.19 -10.58 -16.65
N ALA A 9 -10.07 -9.69 -17.08
CA ALA A 9 -9.69 -8.54 -17.91
C ALA A 9 -8.65 -7.65 -17.20
N VAL A 10 -8.86 -7.33 -15.92
CA VAL A 10 -7.90 -6.52 -15.14
C VAL A 10 -6.57 -7.25 -14.93
N CYS A 11 -6.59 -8.56 -14.70
CA CYS A 11 -5.37 -9.38 -14.58
C CYS A 11 -4.54 -9.41 -15.87
N SER A 12 -5.17 -9.18 -17.02
CA SER A 12 -4.50 -9.12 -18.33
C SER A 12 -3.84 -7.76 -18.61
N LEU A 13 -4.17 -6.71 -17.84
CA LEU A 13 -3.71 -5.35 -18.10
C LEU A 13 -2.19 -5.22 -17.94
N GLU A 14 -1.59 -4.65 -18.97
CA GLU A 14 -0.19 -4.25 -18.96
C GLU A 14 -0.03 -2.78 -18.57
N THR A 15 1.14 -2.46 -18.07
CA THR A 15 1.45 -1.09 -17.67
C THR A 15 1.42 -0.12 -18.86
N PRO A 16 0.55 0.92 -18.86
CA PRO A 16 0.42 1.85 -19.98
C PRO A 16 1.71 2.65 -20.25
N LEU A 17 1.93 3.03 -21.50
CA LEU A 17 3.08 3.88 -21.89
C LEU A 17 3.10 5.21 -21.10
N ALA A 18 1.93 5.82 -20.90
CA ALA A 18 1.81 7.05 -20.11
C ALA A 18 2.31 6.87 -18.68
N TYR A 19 2.00 5.73 -18.04
CA TYR A 19 2.52 5.41 -16.71
C TYR A 19 4.02 5.23 -16.72
N ARG A 20 4.59 4.54 -17.71
CA ARG A 20 6.05 4.34 -17.80
C ARG A 20 6.80 5.67 -17.87
N ILE A 21 6.29 6.61 -18.66
CA ILE A 21 6.86 7.96 -18.77
C ILE A 21 6.73 8.71 -17.43
N ALA A 22 5.57 8.63 -16.78
CA ALA A 22 5.35 9.24 -15.47
C ALA A 22 6.25 8.63 -14.38
N PHE A 23 6.39 7.32 -14.36
CA PHE A 23 7.28 6.59 -13.45
C PHE A 23 8.72 7.00 -13.63
N LEU A 24 9.22 7.17 -14.86
CA LEU A 24 10.59 7.65 -15.11
C LEU A 24 10.80 9.07 -14.56
N ARG A 25 9.80 9.96 -14.68
CA ARG A 25 9.86 11.31 -14.07
C ARG A 25 9.88 11.22 -12.54
N TRP A 26 9.01 10.38 -11.97
CA TRP A 26 8.95 10.12 -10.54
C TRP A 26 10.25 9.52 -10.02
N GLN A 27 10.85 8.58 -10.74
CA GLN A 27 12.12 7.95 -10.40
C GLN A 27 13.26 8.97 -10.37
N ARG A 28 13.33 9.87 -11.36
CA ARG A 28 14.32 10.97 -11.35
C ARG A 28 14.13 11.88 -10.14
N PHE A 29 12.88 12.22 -9.80
CA PHE A 29 12.58 12.97 -8.58
C PHE A 29 13.04 12.20 -7.33
N ALA A 30 12.67 10.92 -7.21
CA ALA A 30 13.00 10.08 -6.06
C ALA A 30 14.53 9.94 -5.87
N GLN A 31 15.29 9.86 -6.95
CA GLN A 31 16.75 9.73 -6.94
C GLN A 31 17.49 11.08 -6.78
N SER A 32 16.82 12.20 -7.02
CA SER A 32 17.41 13.54 -6.81
C SER A 32 17.55 13.86 -5.33
N GLN A 33 18.60 14.61 -4.98
CA GLN A 33 18.78 15.13 -3.63
C GLN A 33 18.36 16.59 -3.57
N PRO A 34 17.39 16.97 -2.71
CA PRO A 34 17.02 18.36 -2.54
C PRO A 34 18.07 19.09 -1.69
N ALA A 35 18.12 20.42 -1.80
CA ALA A 35 19.16 21.22 -1.12
C ALA A 35 18.94 21.35 0.39
N ASP A 36 17.69 21.29 0.84
CA ASP A 36 17.25 21.59 2.21
C ASP A 36 16.92 20.35 3.06
N ARG A 37 17.00 19.15 2.48
CA ARG A 37 16.57 17.91 3.11
C ARG A 37 17.34 16.72 2.55
N ALA A 38 17.16 15.57 3.18
CA ALA A 38 17.74 14.32 2.73
C ALA A 38 16.66 13.40 2.17
N ARG A 39 16.81 13.01 0.91
CA ARG A 39 15.91 12.05 0.28
C ARG A 39 16.49 10.65 0.34
N LEU A 40 15.76 9.74 0.98
CA LEU A 40 16.02 8.31 0.91
C LEU A 40 15.17 7.69 -0.20
N CYS A 41 15.81 6.92 -1.08
CA CYS A 41 15.17 6.25 -2.20
C CYS A 41 15.64 4.81 -2.29
N PHE A 42 14.70 3.87 -2.28
CA PHE A 42 14.98 2.44 -2.40
C PHE A 42 13.80 1.71 -3.05
N SER A 43 14.03 0.47 -3.46
CA SER A 43 12.96 -0.37 -4.02
C SER A 43 12.83 -1.66 -3.24
N LEU A 44 11.58 -2.09 -2.99
CA LEU A 44 11.28 -3.38 -2.39
C LEU A 44 10.37 -4.18 -3.31
N THR A 45 10.54 -5.49 -3.29
CA THR A 45 9.74 -6.44 -4.06
C THR A 45 8.78 -7.17 -3.13
N ALA A 46 7.51 -7.27 -3.53
CA ALA A 46 6.48 -8.00 -2.80
C ALA A 46 6.85 -9.49 -2.73
N ALA A 47 7.02 -10.02 -1.52
CA ALA A 47 7.28 -11.45 -1.31
C ALA A 47 5.99 -12.29 -1.37
N ALA A 48 4.85 -11.67 -1.11
CA ALA A 48 3.51 -12.28 -1.07
C ALA A 48 2.50 -11.33 -1.74
N PRO A 49 1.26 -11.78 -2.01
CA PRO A 49 0.23 -10.90 -2.56
C PRO A 49 -0.03 -9.70 -1.65
N ILE A 50 -0.18 -8.51 -2.24
CA ILE A 50 -0.51 -7.30 -1.49
C ILE A 50 -1.97 -6.93 -1.74
N ALA A 51 -2.76 -7.01 -0.68
CA ALA A 51 -4.12 -6.55 -0.60
C ALA A 51 -4.14 -5.18 0.12
N ILE A 52 -4.41 -4.09 -0.61
CA ILE A 52 -4.37 -2.74 -0.04
C ILE A 52 -5.58 -1.92 -0.51
N GLY A 53 -6.26 -1.26 0.44
CA GLY A 53 -7.47 -0.50 0.11
C GLY A 53 -8.73 -1.34 -0.08
N LEU A 54 -8.81 -2.52 0.56
CA LEU A 54 -9.96 -3.44 0.46
C LEU A 54 -11.30 -2.80 0.85
N GLY A 55 -11.28 -1.77 1.71
CA GLY A 55 -12.49 -1.03 2.09
C GLY A 55 -12.84 0.14 1.17
N ASN A 56 -12.07 0.40 0.11
CA ASN A 56 -12.39 1.45 -0.85
C ASN A 56 -13.61 1.05 -1.68
N ALA A 57 -14.48 2.03 -1.98
CA ALA A 57 -15.58 1.82 -2.93
C ALA A 57 -15.02 1.37 -4.28
N SER A 58 -15.57 0.30 -4.81
CA SER A 58 -15.11 -0.33 -6.04
C SER A 58 -16.30 -0.95 -6.78
N PRO A 59 -16.28 -1.01 -8.12
CA PRO A 59 -17.25 -1.79 -8.89
C PRO A 59 -17.21 -3.28 -8.57
N LEU A 60 -16.05 -3.76 -8.11
CA LEU A 60 -15.85 -5.06 -7.47
C LEU A 60 -16.10 -4.87 -5.97
N GLU A 61 -16.82 -5.77 -5.30
CA GLU A 61 -17.19 -5.62 -3.88
C GLU A 61 -16.01 -5.30 -2.95
N VAL A 62 -14.81 -5.73 -3.35
CA VAL A 62 -13.55 -5.52 -2.63
C VAL A 62 -12.63 -4.58 -3.42
N GLY A 63 -12.28 -3.46 -2.81
CA GLY A 63 -11.47 -2.40 -3.44
C GLY A 63 -9.97 -2.68 -3.50
N LEU A 64 -9.27 -1.96 -4.37
CA LEU A 64 -7.81 -1.92 -4.44
C LEU A 64 -7.35 -0.46 -4.58
N THR A 65 -6.29 -0.07 -3.87
CA THR A 65 -5.73 1.29 -4.01
C THR A 65 -4.89 1.37 -5.28
N LEU A 66 -5.38 2.17 -6.24
CA LEU A 66 -4.75 2.40 -7.53
C LEU A 66 -4.38 3.87 -7.70
N HIS A 67 -3.34 4.13 -8.47
CA HIS A 67 -3.02 5.46 -8.97
C HIS A 67 -4.15 5.94 -9.87
N HIS A 68 -4.93 6.92 -9.41
CA HIS A 68 -6.16 7.39 -10.08
C HIS A 68 -6.01 7.71 -11.58
N THR A 69 -4.90 8.33 -11.98
CA THR A 69 -4.66 8.71 -13.39
C THR A 69 -4.28 7.54 -14.31
N TYR A 70 -3.63 6.50 -13.78
CA TYR A 70 -2.97 5.47 -14.61
C TYR A 70 -3.48 4.05 -14.36
N GLY A 71 -4.32 3.85 -13.33
CA GLY A 71 -4.85 2.55 -12.96
C GLY A 71 -3.80 1.55 -12.46
N MET A 72 -2.57 2.00 -12.18
CA MET A 72 -1.49 1.12 -11.68
C MET A 72 -1.47 1.09 -10.15
N PRO A 73 -0.97 0.01 -9.53
CA PRO A 73 -0.91 -0.07 -8.08
C PRO A 73 -0.08 1.04 -7.44
N ILE A 74 -0.50 1.47 -6.26
CA ILE A 74 0.25 2.42 -5.44
C ILE A 74 0.13 2.04 -3.97
N LEU A 75 1.22 2.19 -3.20
CA LEU A 75 1.15 2.08 -1.74
C LEU A 75 1.07 3.49 -1.16
N PRO A 76 -0.06 3.88 -0.52
CA PRO A 76 -0.21 5.23 -0.01
C PRO A 76 0.85 5.57 1.05
N GLY A 77 1.43 6.76 0.94
CA GLY A 77 2.39 7.30 1.90
C GLY A 77 1.81 7.38 3.30
N SER A 78 0.50 7.60 3.44
CA SER A 78 -0.22 7.53 4.72
C SER A 78 -0.23 6.13 5.33
N ALA A 79 -0.42 5.08 4.51
CA ALA A 79 -0.35 3.68 4.96
C ALA A 79 1.08 3.31 5.38
N LEU A 80 2.08 3.75 4.61
CA LEU A 80 3.50 3.57 4.95
C LEU A 80 3.88 4.30 6.23
N LYS A 81 3.44 5.56 6.40
CA LYS A 81 3.61 6.33 7.64
C LYS A 81 2.99 5.60 8.84
N GLY A 82 1.78 5.08 8.67
CA GLY A 82 1.09 4.28 9.69
C GLY A 82 1.86 3.01 10.09
N LEU A 83 2.39 2.28 9.10
CA LEU A 83 3.20 1.09 9.31
C LEU A 83 4.49 1.42 10.08
N CYS A 84 5.23 2.44 9.65
CA CYS A 84 6.43 2.91 10.35
C CYS A 84 6.12 3.39 11.77
N ARG A 85 4.99 4.09 11.97
CA ARG A 85 4.55 4.52 13.31
C ARG A 85 4.24 3.33 14.21
N ARG A 86 3.62 2.28 13.68
CA ARG A 86 3.38 1.03 14.43
C ARG A 86 4.69 0.36 14.82
N GLY A 87 5.66 0.28 13.90
CA GLY A 87 7.01 -0.22 14.20
C GLY A 87 7.72 0.62 15.26
N ALA A 88 7.62 1.94 15.20
CA ALA A 88 8.20 2.83 16.21
C ALA A 88 7.57 2.64 17.60
N LEU A 89 6.26 2.36 17.69
CA LEU A 89 5.60 2.01 18.95
C LEU A 89 6.13 0.70 19.54
N TYR A 90 6.43 -0.28 18.69
CA TYR A 90 7.06 -1.53 19.13
C TYR A 90 8.48 -1.27 19.67
N LEU A 91 9.29 -0.48 18.96
CA LEU A 91 10.63 -0.09 19.42
C LEU A 91 10.59 0.76 20.71
N LYS A 92 9.53 1.56 20.91
CA LYS A 92 9.29 2.27 22.16
C LYS A 92 9.05 1.28 23.31
N ALA A 93 8.26 0.22 23.10
CA ALA A 93 8.03 -0.80 24.11
C ALA A 93 9.32 -1.55 24.49
N GLU A 94 10.27 -1.69 23.56
CA GLU A 94 11.61 -2.24 23.81
C GLU A 94 12.60 -1.23 24.42
N GLY A 95 12.16 0.01 24.72
CA GLY A 95 13.02 1.06 25.28
C GLY A 95 14.03 1.67 24.29
N LYS A 96 13.96 1.33 23.01
CA LYS A 96 14.85 1.87 21.96
C LYS A 96 14.43 3.26 21.48
N LEU A 97 13.14 3.58 21.60
CA LEU A 97 12.59 4.91 21.30
C LEU A 97 11.79 5.44 22.49
N ASN A 98 11.58 6.76 22.51
CA ASN A 98 10.77 7.45 23.50
C ASN A 98 9.68 8.29 22.80
N ASP A 99 8.77 8.89 23.59
CA ASP A 99 7.68 9.70 23.05
C ASP A 99 8.16 10.90 22.23
N GLN A 100 9.28 11.51 22.62
CA GLN A 100 9.85 12.64 21.89
C GLN A 100 10.28 12.22 20.47
N HIS A 101 10.90 11.04 20.31
CA HIS A 101 11.23 10.51 18.99
C HIS A 101 9.99 10.29 18.12
N LEU A 102 8.90 9.75 18.68
CA LEU A 102 7.66 9.54 17.93
C LEU A 102 7.02 10.87 17.50
N LYS A 103 7.01 11.87 18.38
CA LYS A 103 6.49 13.21 18.07
C LYS A 103 7.31 13.87 16.95
N ILE A 104 8.64 13.77 17.00
CA ILE A 104 9.51 14.31 15.96
C ILE A 104 9.29 13.60 14.62
N LEU A 105 9.24 12.26 14.59
CA LEU A 105 9.15 11.50 13.35
C LEU A 105 7.78 11.65 12.66
N PHE A 106 6.69 11.64 13.44
CA PHE A 106 5.33 11.54 12.89
C PHE A 106 4.47 12.79 13.08
N GLY A 107 4.90 13.72 13.93
CA GLY A 107 4.15 14.90 14.32
C GLY A 107 3.21 14.66 15.51
N THR A 108 2.58 15.74 15.97
CA THR A 108 1.54 15.77 16.99
C THR A 108 0.28 16.42 16.42
N GLY A 109 -0.89 15.91 16.83
CA GLY A 109 -2.19 16.54 16.52
C GLY A 109 -2.73 17.33 17.72
N GLY A 110 -3.81 18.09 17.49
CA GLY A 110 -4.52 18.86 18.50
C GLY A 110 -4.38 20.38 18.33
N ASP A 111 -5.26 21.15 18.94
CA ASP A 111 -5.40 22.61 18.65
C ASP A 111 -4.27 23.47 19.22
N LYS A 112 -3.58 23.03 20.28
CA LYS A 112 -2.59 23.85 21.01
C LYS A 112 -1.13 23.45 20.78
N ASP A 113 -0.88 22.19 20.41
CA ASP A 113 0.47 21.62 20.26
C ASP A 113 0.62 20.82 18.96
N ALA A 114 -0.06 21.23 17.88
CA ALA A 114 0.11 20.62 16.56
C ALA A 114 1.50 20.92 16.00
N ALA A 115 2.20 19.86 15.62
CA ALA A 115 3.49 19.97 14.95
C ALA A 115 3.57 18.95 13.80
N ALA A 116 4.13 19.38 12.67
CA ALA A 116 4.41 18.48 11.56
C ALA A 116 5.50 17.48 11.95
N GLY A 117 5.42 16.27 11.39
CA GLY A 117 6.52 15.31 11.51
C GLY A 117 7.68 15.70 10.60
N ALA A 118 8.89 15.41 11.05
CA ALA A 118 10.14 15.71 10.34
C ALA A 118 10.44 14.73 9.17
N VAL A 119 9.55 13.78 8.89
CA VAL A 119 9.65 12.83 7.78
C VAL A 119 8.43 12.92 6.87
N VAL A 120 8.67 13.15 5.58
CA VAL A 120 7.64 13.13 4.53
C VAL A 120 7.61 11.74 3.91
N PHE A 121 6.43 11.11 3.96
CA PHE A 121 6.18 9.81 3.35
C PHE A 121 5.47 10.01 2.02
N TYR A 122 6.19 9.76 0.92
CA TYR A 122 5.57 9.74 -0.40
C TYR A 122 4.90 8.40 -0.67
N ASP A 123 3.95 8.40 -1.60
CA ASP A 123 3.38 7.17 -2.11
C ASP A 123 4.47 6.34 -2.81
N ALA A 124 4.47 5.02 -2.59
CA ALA A 124 5.37 4.12 -3.30
C ALA A 124 4.75 3.71 -4.64
N TRP A 125 5.47 4.00 -5.73
CA TRP A 125 4.99 3.76 -7.09
C TRP A 125 5.44 2.39 -7.57
N TYR A 126 4.54 1.65 -8.19
CA TYR A 126 4.84 0.38 -8.83
C TYR A 126 5.87 0.54 -9.97
N ASP A 127 6.85 -0.35 -10.01
CA ASP A 127 7.87 -0.39 -11.06
C ASP A 127 7.32 -1.15 -12.28
N PRO A 128 7.15 -0.49 -13.43
CA PRO A 128 6.59 -1.10 -14.63
C PRO A 128 7.45 -2.23 -15.20
N GLU A 129 8.71 -2.40 -14.77
CA GLU A 129 9.58 -3.50 -15.20
C GLU A 129 9.46 -4.75 -14.32
N SER A 130 8.51 -4.79 -13.39
CA SER A 130 8.22 -5.90 -12.48
C SER A 130 6.79 -6.45 -12.67
N PRO A 131 6.44 -7.66 -12.22
CA PRO A 131 7.36 -8.77 -11.98
C PRO A 131 8.15 -9.11 -13.27
N LYS A 132 9.22 -9.91 -13.18
CA LYS A 132 10.01 -10.32 -14.35
C LYS A 132 9.38 -11.53 -15.04
N GLY A 133 9.79 -11.82 -16.27
CA GLY A 133 9.39 -13.03 -17.00
C GLY A 133 8.12 -12.86 -17.82
N LYS A 134 7.31 -13.92 -17.96
CA LYS A 134 6.10 -13.93 -18.81
C LYS A 134 5.01 -12.97 -18.35
N GLU A 135 5.06 -12.55 -17.08
CA GLU A 135 4.10 -11.62 -16.47
C GLU A 135 4.65 -10.20 -16.38
N LYS A 136 5.64 -9.87 -17.21
CA LYS A 136 6.26 -8.54 -17.21
C LYS A 136 5.21 -7.44 -17.31
N SER A 137 5.27 -6.49 -16.40
CA SER A 137 4.40 -5.30 -16.40
C SER A 137 2.91 -5.58 -16.13
N LYS A 138 2.57 -6.76 -15.61
CA LYS A 138 1.21 -7.16 -15.21
C LYS A 138 1.14 -7.29 -13.69
N PRO A 139 0.69 -6.25 -12.96
CA PRO A 139 0.75 -6.26 -11.50
C PRO A 139 -0.38 -7.03 -10.82
N PHE A 140 -1.50 -7.29 -11.49
CA PHE A 140 -2.72 -7.76 -10.84
C PHE A 140 -2.87 -9.27 -10.90
N HIS A 141 -3.42 -9.83 -9.82
CA HIS A 141 -3.83 -11.22 -9.69
C HIS A 141 -5.19 -11.29 -9.00
N ARG A 142 -5.94 -12.34 -9.31
CA ARG A 142 -7.19 -12.67 -8.64
C ARG A 142 -6.89 -13.58 -7.46
N ASP A 143 -7.35 -13.19 -6.28
CA ASP A 143 -7.31 -13.97 -5.05
C ASP A 143 -8.74 -14.23 -4.55
N VAL A 144 -8.91 -15.05 -3.52
CA VAL A 144 -10.23 -15.39 -2.96
C VAL A 144 -10.24 -15.31 -1.44
N ILE A 145 -11.25 -14.64 -0.87
CA ILE A 145 -11.55 -14.70 0.57
C ILE A 145 -12.81 -15.52 0.76
N THR A 146 -12.77 -16.50 1.64
CA THR A 146 -13.93 -17.34 1.96
C THR A 146 -14.43 -16.99 3.36
N VAL A 147 -15.67 -16.48 3.47
CA VAL A 147 -16.30 -16.20 4.77
C VAL A 147 -17.03 -17.45 5.25
N HIS A 148 -16.65 -17.94 6.44
CA HIS A 148 -17.23 -19.17 7.03
C HIS A 148 -18.45 -18.94 7.92
N HIS A 149 -18.70 -17.70 8.39
CA HIS A 149 -19.89 -17.37 9.20
C HIS A 149 -20.58 -16.09 8.72
N PRO A 150 -21.02 -16.02 7.46
CA PRO A 150 -21.63 -14.82 6.89
C PRO A 150 -22.85 -14.34 7.69
N GLN A 151 -23.67 -15.25 8.22
CA GLN A 151 -24.88 -14.89 8.98
C GLN A 151 -24.54 -14.23 10.32
N TYR A 152 -23.47 -14.68 10.99
CA TYR A 152 -22.97 -14.06 12.22
C TYR A 152 -22.58 -12.60 11.98
N TYR A 153 -21.76 -12.34 10.96
CA TYR A 153 -21.28 -10.99 10.66
C TYR A 153 -22.41 -10.05 10.20
N GLN A 154 -23.29 -10.52 9.32
CA GLN A 154 -24.42 -9.70 8.83
C GLN A 154 -25.42 -9.36 9.93
N SER A 155 -25.69 -10.31 10.83
CA SER A 155 -26.60 -10.11 11.97
C SER A 155 -25.98 -9.29 13.10
N ARG A 156 -24.70 -8.90 12.98
CA ARG A 156 -23.90 -8.24 14.04
C ARG A 156 -23.92 -9.03 15.35
N GLY A 157 -23.80 -10.35 15.26
CA GLY A 157 -23.71 -11.25 16.40
C GLY A 157 -25.04 -11.65 17.04
N LYS A 158 -26.19 -11.40 16.37
CA LYS A 158 -27.49 -11.93 16.83
C LYS A 158 -27.64 -13.42 16.54
N THR A 159 -27.10 -13.89 15.43
CA THR A 159 -26.98 -15.32 15.11
C THR A 159 -25.64 -15.82 15.60
N PRO A 160 -25.55 -16.93 16.35
CA PRO A 160 -24.26 -17.48 16.79
C PRO A 160 -23.42 -17.97 15.59
N PRO A 161 -22.08 -17.94 15.67
CA PRO A 161 -21.21 -18.45 14.61
C PRO A 161 -21.22 -19.97 14.69
N THR A 162 -21.97 -20.62 13.82
CA THR A 162 -22.07 -22.09 13.75
C THR A 162 -21.32 -22.60 12.53
N ASP A 163 -20.72 -23.79 12.62
CA ASP A 163 -19.97 -24.44 11.53
C ASP A 163 -20.85 -25.00 10.40
N PHE A 164 -22.16 -24.67 10.41
CA PHE A 164 -23.14 -25.13 9.41
C PHE A 164 -23.39 -24.12 8.29
N ASP A 165 -22.81 -22.92 8.37
CA ASP A 165 -22.92 -21.93 7.30
C ASP A 165 -22.13 -22.41 6.07
N ASP A 166 -22.76 -22.35 4.89
CA ASP A 166 -22.05 -22.62 3.64
C ASP A 166 -20.93 -21.57 3.43
N PRO A 167 -19.71 -21.98 3.04
CA PRO A 167 -18.65 -21.04 2.74
C PRO A 167 -19.04 -20.17 1.54
N ASN A 168 -18.80 -18.86 1.65
CA ASN A 168 -19.02 -17.92 0.55
C ASN A 168 -17.67 -17.42 -0.01
N PRO A 169 -17.17 -17.97 -1.13
CA PRO A 169 -15.93 -17.51 -1.77
C PRO A 169 -16.18 -16.19 -2.51
N VAL A 170 -15.45 -15.15 -2.13
CA VAL A 170 -15.51 -13.82 -2.75
C VAL A 170 -14.19 -13.57 -3.48
N PRO A 171 -14.17 -13.59 -4.83
CA PRO A 171 -12.97 -13.29 -5.59
C PRO A 171 -12.67 -11.78 -5.56
N PHE A 172 -11.39 -11.41 -5.50
CA PHE A 172 -10.98 -10.01 -5.48
C PHE A 172 -9.59 -9.80 -6.10
N LEU A 173 -9.22 -8.54 -6.35
CA LEU A 173 -7.92 -8.20 -6.92
C LEU A 173 -6.86 -7.96 -5.84
N VAL A 174 -5.69 -8.54 -6.07
CA VAL A 174 -4.46 -8.28 -5.31
C VAL A 174 -3.33 -7.90 -6.24
N ILE A 175 -2.29 -7.30 -5.67
CA ILE A 175 -1.02 -7.09 -6.37
C ILE A 175 -0.19 -8.36 -6.23
N LYS A 176 0.38 -8.82 -7.35
CA LYS A 176 1.18 -10.05 -7.45
C LYS A 176 2.45 -10.02 -6.60
N PRO A 177 2.86 -11.18 -6.04
CA PRO A 177 4.24 -11.39 -5.64
C PRO A 177 5.21 -11.07 -6.79
N GLY A 178 6.39 -10.55 -6.46
CA GLY A 178 7.37 -10.11 -7.46
C GLY A 178 7.13 -8.70 -8.00
N ALA A 179 5.97 -8.07 -7.73
CA ALA A 179 5.77 -6.65 -8.01
C ALA A 179 6.73 -5.82 -7.15
N ARG A 180 7.43 -4.88 -7.77
CA ARG A 180 8.41 -4.01 -7.13
C ARG A 180 7.84 -2.60 -7.01
N PHE A 181 8.15 -1.94 -5.91
CA PHE A 181 7.73 -0.57 -5.62
C PHE A 181 8.93 0.31 -5.34
N LEU A 182 8.91 1.54 -5.85
CA LEU A 182 9.89 2.58 -5.58
C LEU A 182 9.40 3.46 -4.44
N PHE A 183 10.15 3.46 -3.35
CA PHE A 183 9.87 4.22 -2.13
C PHE A 183 10.72 5.49 -2.11
N ALA A 184 10.13 6.59 -1.66
CA ALA A 184 10.82 7.85 -1.42
C ALA A 184 10.38 8.42 -0.07
N LEU A 185 11.35 8.92 0.70
CA LEU A 185 11.14 9.57 1.99
C LEU A 185 12.03 10.82 2.03
N ASP A 186 11.49 11.95 2.48
CA ASP A 186 12.32 13.11 2.82
C ASP A 186 12.45 13.22 4.33
N ALA A 187 13.66 13.47 4.82
CA ALA A 187 13.97 13.77 6.21
C ALA A 187 14.71 15.11 6.31
N GLU A 188 14.50 15.87 7.39
CA GLU A 188 15.14 17.19 7.58
C GLU A 188 16.68 17.16 7.58
N LYS A 189 17.30 16.05 8.00
CA LYS A 189 18.76 15.96 8.15
C LYS A 189 19.36 14.80 7.34
N GLN A 190 20.48 15.06 6.67
CA GLN A 190 21.26 14.02 5.94
C GLN A 190 21.69 12.84 6.80
N GLY A 191 21.90 13.04 8.11
CA GLY A 191 22.23 11.95 9.03
C GLY A 191 21.11 10.93 9.25
N TRP A 192 19.85 11.26 8.90
CA TRP A 192 18.70 10.36 9.08
C TRP A 192 18.43 9.47 7.86
N ALA A 193 19.04 9.77 6.71
CA ALA A 193 18.86 9.05 5.45
C ALA A 193 19.95 7.98 5.20
N ARG A 194 20.73 7.61 6.22
CA ARG A 194 21.80 6.61 6.13
C ARG A 194 21.40 5.28 6.75
#